data_AF-X8JV21-F1
#
_entry.id   AF-X8JV21-F1
#
_cell.length_a   1.000
_cell.length_b   1.000
_cell.length_c   1.000
_cell.angle_alpha   90.00
_cell.angle_beta   90.00
_cell.angle_gamma   90.00
#
_symmetry.space_group_name_H-M   'P 1'
#
loop_
_entity.id
_entity.type
_entity.pdbx_description
1 polymer ?
#
loop_
_entity_poly.entity_id
_entity_poly.type
_entity_poly.pdbx_seq_one_letter_code
_entity_poly.pdbx_strand_id
1 'polypeptide(L)'
;MPDGGASLKYMGTSTVTRDIEYMSKVITGPDTPINYYGGSYGSILGSYLINMFPERVSRIAIDGVADPVTWTTKHSYEWMDSWLNQTEANYDWFLRACTQAGPIKCALATGKNTGNDLKIEIEAFLDQSYYHPLASRGFA
;
A
#
# COMPACT_ATOMS: atom_id res chain seq x y z
N MET A 1 14.65 4.09 23.87
CA MET A 1 15.40 2.87 23.52
C MET A 1 16.85 3.29 23.25
N PRO A 2 17.81 2.97 24.14
CA PRO A 2 19.20 3.42 24.02
C PRO A 2 20.00 2.74 22.89
N ASP A 3 19.37 1.89 22.09
CA ASP A 3 19.95 0.94 21.13
C ASP A 3 19.21 0.89 19.78
N GLY A 4 18.28 1.82 19.51
CA GLY A 4 17.35 1.74 18.36
C GLY A 4 18.02 1.54 17.01
N GLY A 5 19.21 2.11 16.79
CA GLY A 5 19.99 1.90 15.56
C GLY A 5 20.53 0.48 15.39
N ALA A 6 20.91 -0.20 16.48
CA ALA A 6 21.44 -1.56 16.42
C ALA A 6 20.36 -2.60 16.09
N SER A 7 19.10 -2.30 16.40
CA SER A 7 17.95 -3.18 16.13
C SER A 7 17.46 -3.10 14.67
N LEU A 8 17.75 -2.01 13.94
CA LEU A 8 17.30 -1.82 12.56
C LEU A 8 17.68 -2.97 11.62
N LYS A 9 18.85 -3.58 11.82
CA LYS A 9 19.30 -4.73 11.01
C LYS A 9 18.40 -5.97 11.12
N TYR A 10 17.54 -6.03 12.15
CA TYR A 10 16.58 -7.10 12.34
C TYR A 10 15.17 -6.72 11.89
N MET A 11 14.91 -5.47 11.49
CA MET A 11 13.58 -5.00 11.06
C MET A 11 13.32 -5.24 9.56
N GLY A 12 13.77 -6.40 9.04
CA GLY A 12 13.63 -6.78 7.64
C GLY A 12 12.49 -7.78 7.41
N THR A 13 11.99 -7.81 6.17
CA THR A 13 10.96 -8.77 5.72
C THR A 13 11.35 -10.24 5.99
N SER A 14 12.64 -10.58 5.86
CA SER A 14 13.11 -11.94 6.14
C SER A 14 13.06 -12.30 7.63
N THR A 15 13.18 -11.32 8.53
CA THR A 15 12.98 -11.55 9.98
C THR A 15 11.51 -11.80 10.26
N VAL A 16 10.62 -10.94 9.77
CA VAL A 16 9.17 -11.10 9.94
C VAL A 16 8.69 -12.44 9.38
N THR A 17 9.25 -12.89 8.25
CA THR A 17 8.94 -14.21 7.67
C THR A 17 9.34 -15.36 8.60
N ARG A 18 10.50 -15.27 9.26
CA ARG A 18 10.94 -16.25 10.28
C ARG A 18 10.03 -16.21 11.51
N ASP A 19 9.59 -15.03 11.90
CA ASP A 19 8.69 -14.87 13.04
C ASP A 19 7.33 -15.53 12.75
N ILE A 20 6.79 -15.37 11.53
CA ILE A 20 5.55 -16.05 11.10
C ILE A 20 5.73 -17.57 11.15
N GLU A 21 6.85 -18.09 10.65
CA GLU A 21 7.15 -19.53 10.67
C GLU A 21 7.24 -20.06 12.10
N TYR A 22 7.98 -19.36 12.97
CA TYR A 22 8.15 -19.72 14.38
C TYR A 22 6.81 -19.66 15.14
N MET A 23 6.05 -18.58 14.99
CA MET A 23 4.73 -18.44 15.61
C MET A 23 3.80 -19.55 15.15
N SER A 24 3.82 -19.93 13.87
CA SER A 24 3.02 -21.06 13.40
C SER A 24 3.40 -22.36 14.11
N LYS A 25 4.69 -22.66 14.27
CA LYS A 25 5.12 -23.86 15.01
C LYS A 25 4.58 -23.88 16.45
N VAL A 26 4.58 -22.73 17.11
CA VAL A 26 4.09 -22.59 18.49
C VAL A 26 2.57 -22.71 18.58
N ILE A 27 1.84 -22.10 17.64
CA ILE A 27 0.37 -21.99 17.69
C ILE A 27 -0.30 -23.26 17.15
N THR A 28 0.15 -23.76 16.01
CA THR A 28 -0.51 -24.86 15.28
C THR A 28 0.27 -26.17 15.33
N GLY A 29 1.49 -26.15 15.85
CA GLY A 29 2.38 -27.30 15.94
C GLY A 29 3.42 -27.36 14.80
N PRO A 30 4.56 -28.03 15.04
CA PRO A 30 5.70 -28.03 14.12
C PRO A 30 5.42 -28.71 12.77
N ASP A 31 4.49 -29.67 12.74
CA ASP A 31 4.17 -30.45 11.54
C ASP A 31 2.98 -29.87 10.75
N THR A 32 2.31 -28.84 11.28
CA THR A 32 1.13 -28.24 10.64
C THR A 32 1.57 -27.23 9.57
N PRO A 33 1.18 -27.38 8.30
CA PRO A 33 1.50 -26.41 7.26
C PRO A 33 0.79 -25.07 7.48
N ILE A 34 1.44 -23.99 7.07
CA ILE A 34 0.97 -22.62 7.07
C ILE A 34 0.01 -22.43 5.91
N ASN A 35 -1.21 -22.01 6.22
CA ASN A 35 -2.12 -21.40 5.26
C ASN A 35 -2.05 -19.89 5.43
N TYR A 36 -1.79 -19.15 4.35
CA TYR A 36 -1.49 -17.72 4.41
C TYR A 36 -2.34 -16.92 3.43
N TYR A 37 -2.86 -15.79 3.91
CA TYR A 37 -3.41 -14.72 3.09
C TYR A 37 -2.65 -13.43 3.38
N GLY A 38 -2.24 -12.71 2.32
CA GLY A 38 -1.52 -11.45 2.47
C GLY A 38 -1.85 -10.43 1.38
N GLY A 39 -2.32 -9.25 1.80
CA GLY A 39 -2.54 -8.10 0.92
C GLY A 39 -1.40 -7.08 1.00
N SER A 40 -1.12 -6.34 -0.07
CA SER A 40 -0.12 -5.27 -0.09
C SER A 40 1.27 -5.77 0.34
N TYR A 41 1.91 -5.20 1.38
CA TYR A 41 3.16 -5.74 1.93
C TYR A 41 3.07 -7.24 2.32
N GLY A 42 1.88 -7.69 2.71
CA GLY A 42 1.58 -9.10 2.93
C GLY A 42 1.81 -9.98 1.70
N SER A 43 1.71 -9.45 0.48
CA SER A 43 2.05 -10.20 -0.74
C SER A 43 3.53 -10.54 -0.79
N ILE A 44 4.40 -9.60 -0.40
CA ILE A 44 5.85 -9.79 -0.31
C ILE A 44 6.16 -10.84 0.76
N LEU A 45 5.52 -10.76 1.93
CA LEU A 45 5.67 -11.79 2.97
C LEU A 45 5.23 -13.18 2.46
N GLY A 46 4.15 -13.26 1.69
CA GLY A 46 3.73 -14.50 1.03
C GLY A 46 4.79 -15.04 0.07
N SER A 47 5.38 -14.19 -0.76
CA SER A 47 6.51 -14.57 -1.63
C SER A 47 7.72 -15.05 -0.82
N TYR A 48 8.07 -14.39 0.28
CA TYR A 48 9.17 -14.79 1.16
C TYR A 48 8.89 -16.14 1.84
N LEU A 49 7.67 -16.35 2.34
CA LEU A 49 7.26 -17.63 2.95
C LEU A 49 7.44 -18.80 1.98
N ILE A 50 6.99 -18.64 0.72
CA ILE A 50 7.14 -19.68 -0.32
C ILE A 50 8.62 -19.98 -0.60
N ASN A 51 9.47 -18.95 -0.68
CA ASN A 51 10.87 -19.12 -1.07
C ASN A 51 11.77 -19.55 0.09
N MET A 52 11.49 -19.12 1.32
CA MET A 52 12.30 -19.43 2.50
C MET A 52 11.88 -20.74 3.18
N PHE A 53 10.59 -21.07 3.15
CA PHE A 53 10.01 -22.23 3.83
C PHE A 53 9.00 -22.99 2.95
N PRO A 54 9.39 -23.43 1.74
CA PRO A 54 8.49 -24.10 0.80
C PRO A 54 7.82 -25.34 1.40
N GLU A 55 8.49 -26.04 2.32
CA GLU A 55 7.99 -27.22 3.02
C GLU A 55 6.99 -26.92 4.15
N ARG A 56 6.93 -25.66 4.60
CA ARG A 56 6.04 -25.23 5.68
C ARG A 56 4.75 -24.62 5.19
N VAL A 57 4.57 -24.39 3.88
CA VAL A 57 3.37 -23.72 3.34
C VAL A 57 2.45 -24.71 2.63
N SER A 58 1.14 -24.46 2.66
CA SER A 58 0.15 -25.24 1.91
C SER A 58 -0.70 -24.35 1.00
N ARG A 59 -1.68 -23.62 1.55
CA ARG A 59 -2.55 -22.73 0.76
C ARG A 59 -2.10 -21.30 0.92
N ILE A 60 -1.79 -20.65 -0.19
CA ILE A 60 -1.39 -19.25 -0.22
C ILE A 60 -2.28 -18.46 -1.16
N ALA A 61 -2.80 -17.35 -0.65
CA ALA A 61 -3.46 -16.32 -1.44
C ALA A 61 -2.75 -14.99 -1.17
N ILE A 62 -2.36 -14.30 -2.25
CA ILE A 62 -1.77 -12.95 -2.16
C ILE A 62 -2.58 -11.99 -3.04
N ASP A 63 -2.76 -10.77 -2.55
CA ASP A 63 -3.61 -9.74 -3.16
C ASP A 63 -2.93 -8.37 -3.13
N GLY A 64 -3.24 -7.48 -4.07
CA GLY A 64 -2.54 -6.19 -4.22
C GLY A 64 -1.03 -6.38 -4.33
N VAL A 65 -0.62 -7.22 -5.29
CA VAL A 65 0.73 -7.82 -5.35
C VAL A 65 1.79 -6.77 -5.67
N ALA A 66 2.71 -6.54 -4.73
CA ALA A 66 3.94 -5.81 -4.98
C ALA A 66 4.99 -6.73 -5.66
N ASP A 67 5.85 -6.17 -6.51
CA ASP A 67 6.89 -6.91 -7.22
C ASP A 67 8.02 -7.38 -6.27
N PRO A 68 8.16 -8.70 -6.02
CA PRO A 68 9.19 -9.23 -5.13
C PRO A 68 10.61 -9.10 -5.70
N VAL A 69 10.78 -9.00 -7.02
CA VAL A 69 12.11 -8.81 -7.63
C VAL A 69 12.61 -7.41 -7.36
N THR A 70 11.81 -6.39 -7.66
CA THR A 70 12.13 -5.00 -7.33
C THR A 70 12.33 -4.82 -5.82
N TRP A 71 11.48 -5.43 -4.98
CA TRP A 71 11.61 -5.37 -3.52
C TRP A 71 12.97 -5.88 -3.00
N THR A 72 13.51 -6.94 -3.61
CA THR A 72 14.72 -7.63 -3.14
C THR A 72 16.01 -7.12 -3.78
N THR A 73 15.93 -6.57 -4.98
CA THR A 73 17.10 -6.20 -5.79
C THR A 73 17.33 -4.70 -5.92
N LYS A 74 16.33 -3.87 -5.60
CA LYS A 74 16.39 -2.42 -5.71
C LYS A 74 16.28 -1.73 -4.37
N HIS A 75 16.83 -0.53 -4.26
CA HIS A 75 16.65 0.30 -3.07
C HIS A 75 15.21 0.81 -2.99
N SER A 76 14.73 1.07 -1.76
CA SER A 76 13.31 1.40 -1.52
C SER A 76 12.81 2.64 -2.24
N TYR A 77 13.70 3.60 -2.54
CA TYR A 77 13.35 4.79 -3.31
C TYR A 77 13.09 4.50 -4.80
N GLU A 78 13.50 3.34 -5.32
CA GLU A 78 13.25 2.92 -6.71
C GLU A 78 11.92 2.16 -6.86
N TRP A 79 11.22 1.84 -5.76
CA TRP A 79 9.99 1.04 -5.83
C TRP A 79 8.80 1.82 -6.40
N MET A 80 8.81 3.14 -6.22
CA MET A 80 7.66 4.02 -6.52
C MET A 80 7.21 3.97 -7.98
N ASP A 81 8.13 3.81 -8.93
CA ASP A 81 7.83 3.74 -10.36
C ASP A 81 6.81 2.63 -10.66
N SER A 82 6.99 1.47 -10.03
CA SER A 82 6.10 0.32 -10.22
C SER A 82 4.78 0.48 -9.46
N TRP A 83 4.79 1.11 -8.29
CA TRP A 83 3.61 1.20 -7.41
C TRP A 83 2.65 2.31 -7.81
N LEU A 84 3.16 3.40 -8.38
CA LEU A 84 2.37 4.59 -8.68
C LEU A 84 1.98 4.70 -10.15
N ASN A 85 2.32 3.72 -11.00
CA ASN A 85 2.08 3.77 -12.44
C ASN A 85 0.59 3.87 -12.85
N GLN A 86 -0.36 3.52 -11.96
CA GLN A 86 -1.80 3.66 -12.19
C GLN A 86 -2.44 4.83 -11.45
N THR A 87 -1.66 5.62 -10.70
CA THR A 87 -2.21 6.69 -9.84
C THR A 87 -2.99 7.72 -10.65
N GLU A 88 -2.42 8.20 -11.76
CA GLU A 88 -3.08 9.16 -12.66
C GLU A 88 -4.36 8.61 -13.28
N ALA A 89 -4.33 7.35 -13.75
CA ALA A 89 -5.49 6.71 -14.35
C ALA A 89 -6.64 6.54 -13.34
N ASN A 90 -6.31 6.16 -12.10
CA ASN A 90 -7.27 6.03 -11.01
C ASN A 90 -7.83 7.39 -10.57
N TYR A 91 -6.98 8.43 -10.55
CA TYR A 91 -7.40 9.79 -10.28
C TYR A 91 -8.39 10.28 -11.34
N ASP A 92 -8.07 10.14 -12.63
CA ASP A 92 -8.97 10.48 -13.74
C ASP A 92 -10.28 9.68 -13.70
N TRP A 93 -10.22 8.40 -13.32
CA TRP A 93 -11.41 7.58 -13.13
C TRP A 93 -12.28 8.11 -11.99
N PHE A 94 -11.69 8.44 -10.84
CA PHE A 94 -12.41 8.97 -9.69
C PHE A 94 -13.14 10.28 -10.04
N LEU A 95 -12.47 11.22 -10.71
CA LEU A 95 -13.06 12.50 -11.08
C LEU A 95 -14.22 12.36 -12.06
N ARG A 96 -14.09 11.45 -13.04
CA ARG A 96 -15.20 11.10 -13.94
C ARG A 96 -16.35 10.44 -13.20
N ALA A 97 -16.07 9.48 -12.33
CA ALA A 97 -17.11 8.79 -11.56
C ALA A 97 -17.86 9.76 -10.63
N CYS A 98 -17.13 10.67 -9.97
CA CYS A 98 -17.71 11.70 -9.12
C CYS A 98 -18.66 12.63 -9.88
N THR A 99 -18.22 13.17 -11.02
CA THR A 99 -19.05 14.08 -11.83
C THR A 99 -20.27 13.39 -12.42
N GLN A 100 -20.13 12.13 -12.86
CA GLN A 100 -21.26 11.30 -13.31
C GLN A 100 -22.26 10.97 -12.19
N ALA A 101 -21.79 10.81 -10.95
CA ALA A 101 -22.66 10.55 -9.80
C ALA A 101 -23.54 11.77 -9.45
N GLY A 102 -23.13 12.98 -9.84
CA GLY A 102 -23.87 14.22 -9.67
C GLY A 102 -23.80 14.82 -8.26
N PRO A 103 -24.28 16.07 -8.08
CA PRO A 103 -24.10 16.86 -6.85
C PRO A 103 -24.74 16.25 -5.60
N ILE A 104 -25.71 15.34 -5.77
CA ILE A 104 -26.36 14.65 -4.66
C ILE A 104 -25.45 13.57 -4.06
N LYS A 105 -24.63 12.91 -4.89
CA LYS A 105 -23.79 11.77 -4.48
C LYS A 105 -22.32 12.11 -4.34
N CYS A 106 -21.83 13.12 -5.05
CA CYS A 106 -20.47 13.61 -4.93
C CYS A 106 -20.47 15.12 -4.64
N ALA A 107 -19.92 15.52 -3.49
CA ALA A 107 -19.86 16.93 -3.07
C ALA A 107 -19.01 17.81 -4.00
N LEU A 108 -18.11 17.20 -4.78
CA LEU A 108 -17.26 17.89 -5.75
C LEU A 108 -17.95 18.08 -7.12
N ALA A 109 -19.07 17.39 -7.35
CA ALA A 109 -19.85 17.56 -8.58
C ALA A 109 -20.78 18.77 -8.42
N THR A 110 -20.77 19.68 -9.39
CA THR A 110 -21.68 20.84 -9.45
C THR A 110 -22.89 20.58 -10.34
N GLY A 111 -22.92 19.43 -11.03
CA GLY A 111 -23.88 19.09 -12.07
C GLY A 111 -23.59 19.77 -13.42
N LYS A 112 -22.54 20.60 -13.49
CA LYS A 112 -22.09 21.28 -14.71
C LYS A 112 -20.65 20.96 -15.09
N ASN A 113 -19.81 20.63 -14.10
CA ASN A 113 -18.41 20.29 -14.30
C ASN A 113 -18.25 18.86 -14.83
N THR A 114 -17.33 18.69 -15.78
CA THR A 114 -16.82 17.39 -16.21
C THR A 114 -15.67 16.93 -15.30
N GLY A 115 -15.26 15.66 -15.42
CA GLY A 115 -14.10 15.15 -14.69
C GLY A 115 -12.81 15.96 -14.96
N ASN A 116 -12.64 16.48 -16.18
CA ASN A 116 -11.49 17.32 -16.52
C ASN A 116 -11.57 18.71 -15.89
N ASP A 117 -12.76 19.33 -15.89
CA ASP A 117 -12.96 20.62 -15.22
C ASP A 117 -12.63 20.48 -13.72
N LEU A 118 -13.12 19.41 -13.10
CA LEU A 118 -12.83 19.11 -11.71
C LEU A 118 -11.34 18.82 -11.46
N LYS A 119 -10.64 18.14 -12.39
CA LYS A 119 -9.19 17.95 -12.32
C LYS A 119 -8.47 19.29 -12.26
N ILE A 120 -8.78 20.19 -13.19
CA ILE A 120 -8.15 21.53 -13.25
C ILE A 120 -8.40 22.31 -11.96
N GLU A 121 -9.63 22.29 -11.43
CA GLU A 121 -9.98 22.98 -10.19
C GLU A 121 -9.20 22.42 -8.98
N ILE A 122 -9.09 21.09 -8.85
CA ILE A 122 -8.36 20.44 -7.76
C ILE A 122 -6.87 20.71 -7.85
N GLU A 123 -6.26 20.54 -9.03
CA GLU A 123 -4.83 20.82 -9.21
C GLU A 123 -4.51 22.29 -8.90
N ALA A 124 -5.31 23.23 -9.40
CA ALA A 124 -5.13 24.65 -9.10
C ALA A 124 -5.24 24.95 -7.60
N PHE A 125 -6.15 24.28 -6.90
CA PHE A 125 -6.29 24.40 -5.44
C PHE A 125 -5.08 23.84 -4.69
N LEU A 126 -4.55 22.69 -5.10
CA LEU A 126 -3.36 22.09 -4.50
C LEU A 126 -2.13 22.98 -4.72
N ASP A 127 -1.95 23.51 -5.94
CA ASP A 127 -0.89 24.45 -6.28
C ASP A 127 -1.00 25.74 -5.45
N GLN A 128 -2.21 26.29 -5.31
CA GLN A 128 -2.43 27.48 -4.48
C GLN A 128 -2.11 27.20 -3.01
N SER A 129 -2.48 26.03 -2.50
CA SER A 129 -2.27 25.63 -1.11
C SER A 129 -0.79 25.51 -0.75
N TYR A 130 0.09 25.25 -1.72
CA TYR A 130 1.54 25.27 -1.51
C TYR A 130 2.05 26.68 -1.14
N TYR A 131 1.54 27.72 -1.80
CA TYR A 131 1.94 29.12 -1.55
C TYR A 131 1.09 29.80 -0.47
N HIS A 132 -0.13 29.32 -0.25
CA HIS A 132 -1.08 29.85 0.72
C HIS A 132 -1.61 28.70 1.60
N PRO A 133 -0.82 28.22 2.58
CA PRO A 133 -1.22 27.11 3.43
C PRO A 133 -2.56 27.37 4.09
N LEU A 134 -3.44 26.36 4.05
CA LEU A 134 -4.72 26.42 4.71
C LEU A 134 -4.48 26.50 6.23
N ALA A 135 -5.07 27.49 6.88
CA ALA A 135 -5.05 27.54 8.34
C ALA A 135 -5.75 26.30 8.89
N SER A 136 -5.03 25.42 9.59
CA SER A 136 -5.67 24.33 10.31
C SER A 136 -6.52 24.95 11.41
N ARG A 137 -7.84 24.75 11.37
CA ARG A 137 -8.64 24.92 12.58
C ARG A 137 -8.17 23.82 13.52
N GLY A 138 -7.40 24.20 14.54
CA GLY A 138 -6.94 23.27 15.57
C GLY A 138 -8.13 22.46 16.07
N PHE A 139 -7.92 21.15 16.23
CA PHE A 139 -8.86 20.31 16.96
C PHE A 139 -8.92 20.83 18.39
N ALA A 140 -9.99 21.56 18.71
CA ALA A 140 -10.38 21.92 20.06
C ALA A 140 -11.07 20.73 20.74
#